data_AF-A0A5E4L749-F1
#
_entry.id   AF-A0A5E4L749-F1
#
_cell.length_a   1.000
_cell.length_b   1.000
_cell.length_c   1.000
_cell.angle_alpha   90.00
_cell.angle_beta   90.00
_cell.angle_gamma   90.00
#
_symmetry.space_group_name_H-M   'P 1'
#
loop_
_entity.id
_entity.type
_entity.pdbx_description
1 polymer ?
#
loop_
_entity_poly.entity_id
_entity_poly.type
_entity_poly.pdbx_seq_one_letter_code
_entity_poly.pdbx_strand_id
1 'polypeptide(L)'
;MDNLDGFLELEADNEHSEIKVPVMQVELSVRVRYFLNGTGVGYCGLLINEVNGKGFRGSIEAVAAKAYVGRTIFVFLSELGDGKKLITVPALFEKQPTFNGSIDLSGLVIKTYYPDGFKKTPQDVYKEHLNALIGKKICNDKDGLSRDLLELPKKGIEILKAYR
;
A
#
# COMPACT_ATOMS: atom_id res chain seq x y z
N MET A 1 15.61 5.79 0.32
CA MET A 1 14.77 4.60 0.04
C MET A 1 15.22 4.10 -1.31
N ASP A 2 15.74 2.88 -1.36
CA ASP A 2 16.34 2.34 -2.58
C ASP A 2 15.24 1.91 -3.54
N ASN A 3 15.33 2.38 -4.79
CA ASN A 3 14.38 2.04 -5.83
C ASN A 3 14.67 0.63 -6.36
N LEU A 4 13.63 -0.11 -6.76
CA LEU A 4 13.80 -1.37 -7.47
C LEU A 4 14.38 -1.17 -8.87
N ASP A 5 15.36 -1.99 -9.24
CA ASP A 5 15.90 -2.00 -10.59
C ASP A 5 14.80 -2.24 -11.63
N GLY A 6 14.81 -1.44 -12.71
CA GLY A 6 13.82 -1.50 -13.78
C GLY A 6 12.50 -0.78 -13.47
N PHE A 7 12.37 -0.14 -12.32
CA PHE A 7 11.25 0.75 -12.01
C PHE A 7 11.65 2.21 -12.17
N LEU A 8 10.75 2.99 -12.76
CA LEU A 8 10.84 4.44 -12.86
C LEU A 8 9.90 5.08 -11.84
N GLU A 9 10.37 6.12 -11.18
CA GLU A 9 9.54 6.91 -10.27
C GLU A 9 8.56 7.76 -11.08
N LEU A 10 7.31 7.81 -10.62
CA LEU A 10 6.28 8.68 -11.17
C LEU A 10 6.23 9.96 -10.35
N GLU A 11 6.13 11.09 -11.04
CA GLU A 11 5.82 12.35 -10.37
C GLU A 11 4.38 12.30 -9.85
N ALA A 12 4.24 12.66 -8.58
CA ALA A 12 2.95 12.83 -7.92
C ALA A 12 2.79 14.30 -7.55
N ASP A 13 1.57 14.82 -7.72
CA ASP A 13 1.23 16.13 -7.19
C ASP A 13 1.24 16.11 -5.64
N ASN A 14 1.09 17.29 -5.05
CA ASN A 14 1.09 17.43 -3.59
C ASN A 14 -0.01 16.59 -2.92
N GLU A 15 -1.18 16.42 -3.54
CA GLU A 15 -2.31 15.65 -2.98
C GLU A 15 -2.05 14.15 -2.93
N HIS A 16 -1.23 13.64 -3.84
CA HIS A 16 -0.84 12.23 -3.90
C HIS A 16 0.47 11.96 -3.16
N SER A 17 1.29 12.97 -2.90
CA SER A 17 2.57 12.84 -2.21
C SER A 17 2.47 12.63 -0.69
N GLU A 18 1.35 13.00 -0.05
CA GLU A 18 1.13 12.85 1.38
C GLU A 18 -0.33 12.47 1.69
N ILE A 19 -0.51 11.43 2.51
CA ILE A 19 -1.82 10.99 2.97
C ILE A 19 -1.86 10.84 4.50
N LYS A 20 -3.04 11.02 5.08
CA LYS A 20 -3.28 10.81 6.51
C LYS A 20 -4.08 9.54 6.73
N VAL A 21 -3.52 8.60 7.48
CA VAL A 21 -4.13 7.30 7.75
C VAL A 21 -4.55 7.22 9.22
N PRO A 22 -5.86 7.19 9.54
CA PRO A 22 -6.31 6.95 10.90
C PRO A 22 -6.09 5.48 11.28
N VAL A 23 -5.40 5.21 12.39
CA VAL A 23 -5.19 3.87 12.93
C VAL A 23 -5.50 3.87 14.42
N MET A 24 -6.56 3.17 14.83
CA MET A 24 -7.04 3.13 16.21
C MET A 24 -7.17 4.55 16.83
N GLN A 25 -6.29 4.91 17.76
CA GLN A 25 -6.28 6.17 18.51
C GLN A 25 -5.26 7.21 17.97
N VAL A 26 -4.58 6.90 16.86
CA VAL A 26 -3.56 7.77 16.25
C VAL A 26 -3.86 8.04 14.78
N GLU A 27 -3.24 9.09 14.24
CA GLU A 27 -3.22 9.41 12.82
C GLU A 27 -1.78 9.37 12.32
N LEU A 28 -1.52 8.58 11.29
CA LEU A 28 -0.21 8.49 10.65
C LEU A 28 -0.16 9.51 9.50
N SER A 29 0.89 10.34 9.46
CA SER A 29 1.23 11.10 8.25
C SER A 29 2.18 10.27 7.41
N VAL A 30 1.76 9.96 6.18
CA VAL A 30 2.47 9.04 5.29
C VAL A 30 2.85 9.78 4.03
N ARG A 31 4.15 9.82 3.74
CA ARG A 31 4.66 10.28 2.45
C ARG A 31 4.64 9.13 1.46
N VAL A 32 4.13 9.39 0.27
CA VAL A 32 3.97 8.37 -0.77
C VAL A 32 4.93 8.64 -1.92
N ARG A 33 5.58 7.59 -2.41
CA ARG A 33 6.34 7.59 -3.66
C ARG A 33 5.83 6.49 -4.55
N TYR A 34 5.77 6.74 -5.85
CA TYR A 34 5.12 5.87 -6.81
C TYR A 34 6.11 5.42 -7.87
N PHE A 35 6.02 4.16 -8.28
CA PHE A 35 6.98 3.56 -9.18
C PHE A 35 6.28 2.60 -10.14
N LEU A 36 6.74 2.57 -11.39
CA LEU A 36 6.20 1.73 -12.44
C LEU A 36 7.32 1.09 -13.24
N ASN A 37 7.15 -0.17 -13.64
CA ASN A 37 8.07 -0.83 -14.56
C ASN A 37 7.47 -1.05 -15.95
N GLY A 38 8.31 -1.48 -16.89
CA GLY A 38 7.90 -1.79 -18.25
C GLY A 38 7.01 -3.03 -18.40
N THR A 39 6.88 -3.86 -17.36
CA THR A 39 6.19 -5.16 -17.41
C THR A 39 4.75 -5.13 -16.89
N GLY A 40 4.21 -3.93 -16.60
CA GLY A 40 2.84 -3.79 -16.10
C GLY A 40 2.71 -4.02 -14.60
N VAL A 41 3.78 -3.80 -13.83
CA VAL A 41 3.76 -3.80 -12.36
C VAL A 41 4.07 -2.39 -11.87
N GLY A 42 3.23 -1.88 -10.97
CA GLY A 42 3.47 -0.66 -10.22
C GLY A 42 3.59 -0.92 -8.73
N TYR A 43 4.25 -0.03 -8.01
CA TYR A 43 4.19 -0.05 -6.54
C TYR A 43 4.26 1.36 -5.96
N CYS A 44 3.73 1.51 -4.75
CA CYS A 44 3.97 2.70 -3.95
C CYS A 44 4.71 2.35 -2.65
N GLY A 45 5.66 3.21 -2.30
CA GLY A 45 6.32 3.23 -1.00
C GLY A 45 5.62 4.23 -0.10
N LEU A 46 5.11 3.74 1.03
CA LEU A 46 4.38 4.50 2.04
C LEU A 46 5.31 4.71 3.25
N LEU A 47 6.02 5.83 3.27
CA LEU A 47 6.91 6.20 4.38
C LEU A 47 6.11 6.87 5.48
N ILE A 48 6.09 6.25 6.66
CA ILE A 48 5.44 6.81 7.84
C ILE A 48 6.37 7.89 8.41
N ASN A 49 5.99 9.15 8.20
CA ASN A 49 6.78 10.31 8.60
C ASN A 49 6.48 10.71 10.05
N GLU A 50 5.20 10.75 10.41
CA GLU A 50 4.74 11.28 11.70
C GLU A 50 3.55 10.49 12.25
N VAL A 51 3.36 10.58 13.57
CA VAL A 51 2.22 10.01 14.29
C VAL A 51 1.63 11.11 15.15
N ASN A 52 0.33 11.36 15.02
CA ASN A 52 -0.42 12.35 15.78
C ASN A 52 -1.49 11.65 16.64
N GLY A 53 -1.47 11.84 17.96
CA GLY A 53 -2.48 11.28 18.85
C GLY A 53 -3.85 11.99 18.73
N LYS A 54 -4.93 11.25 18.38
CA LYS A 54 -6.30 11.80 18.39
C LYS A 54 -6.89 11.79 19.80
N GLY A 55 -6.43 12.72 20.64
CA GLY A 55 -6.99 12.96 21.98
C GLY A 55 -6.34 12.18 23.13
N PHE A 56 -5.52 11.16 22.84
CA PHE A 56 -4.68 10.46 23.82
C PHE A 56 -3.22 10.89 23.66
N ARG A 57 -2.89 12.09 24.15
CA ARG A 57 -1.51 12.61 24.16
C ARG A 57 -0.69 11.89 25.24
N GLY A 58 0.56 11.54 24.95
CA GLY A 58 1.47 10.92 25.93
C GLY A 58 2.02 9.56 25.50
N SER A 59 1.91 8.54 26.37
CA SER A 59 2.61 7.25 26.20
C SER A 59 2.19 6.47 24.95
N ILE A 60 0.91 6.51 24.55
CA ILE A 60 0.40 5.78 23.38
C ILE A 60 0.97 6.35 22.08
N GLU A 61 0.98 7.67 21.94
CA GLU A 61 1.58 8.37 20.80
C GLU A 61 3.09 8.10 20.72
N ALA A 62 3.80 8.14 21.85
CA ALA A 62 5.24 7.83 21.90
C ALA A 62 5.55 6.37 21.52
N VAL A 63 4.74 5.41 21.98
CA VAL A 63 4.87 4.00 21.63
C VAL A 63 4.61 3.78 20.14
N ALA A 64 3.54 4.38 19.60
CA ALA A 64 3.20 4.29 18.18
C ALA A 64 4.28 4.97 17.31
N ALA A 65 4.76 6.16 17.70
CA ALA A 65 5.85 6.84 17.01
C ALA A 65 7.11 5.96 16.96
N LYS A 66 7.50 5.37 18.08
CA LYS A 66 8.66 4.45 18.14
C LYS A 66 8.47 3.20 17.27
N ALA A 67 7.23 2.71 17.15
CA ALA A 67 6.93 1.52 16.35
C ALA A 67 6.92 1.80 14.84
N TYR A 68 6.36 2.94 14.43
CA TYR A 68 5.99 3.19 13.03
C TYR A 68 6.83 4.25 12.33
N VAL A 69 7.31 5.30 13.00
CA VAL A 69 8.02 6.41 12.33
C VAL A 69 9.32 5.92 11.69
N GLY A 70 9.57 6.37 10.47
CA GLY A 70 10.71 5.96 9.65
C GLY A 70 10.55 4.59 9.00
N ARG A 71 9.44 3.88 9.26
CA ARG A 71 9.11 2.62 8.58
C ARG A 71 8.45 2.89 7.24
N THR A 72 8.70 1.98 6.30
CA THR A 72 8.10 2.02 4.97
C THR A 72 7.27 0.78 4.74
N ILE A 73 6.07 0.97 4.20
CA ILE A 73 5.21 -0.09 3.69
C ILE A 73 5.28 -0.05 2.16
N PHE A 74 5.27 -1.22 1.53
CA PHE A 74 5.24 -1.31 0.07
C PHE A 74 3.94 -1.93 -0.37
N VAL A 75 3.28 -1.31 -1.35
CA VAL A 75 2.06 -1.86 -1.95
C VAL A 75 2.29 -2.01 -3.44
N PHE A 76 2.13 -3.23 -3.95
CA PHE A 76 2.26 -3.52 -5.38
C PHE A 76 0.89 -3.66 -6.02
N LEU A 77 0.81 -3.28 -7.29
CA LEU A 77 -0.39 -3.31 -8.11
C LEU A 77 -0.03 -3.83 -9.51
N SER A 78 -0.86 -4.75 -10.01
CA SER A 78 -0.88 -5.13 -11.41
C SER A 78 -2.33 -5.26 -11.89
N GLU A 79 -2.59 -4.86 -13.12
CA GLU A 79 -3.86 -5.14 -13.78
C GLU A 79 -3.77 -6.47 -14.53
N LEU A 80 -4.77 -7.31 -14.35
CA LEU A 80 -4.88 -8.62 -14.97
C LEU A 80 -5.65 -8.53 -16.28
N GLY A 81 -5.43 -9.48 -17.18
CA GLY A 81 -6.08 -9.50 -18.50
C GLY A 81 -7.60 -9.69 -18.47
N ASP A 82 -8.19 -10.02 -17.32
CA ASP A 82 -9.63 -10.07 -17.06
C ASP A 82 -10.18 -8.76 -16.46
N GLY A 83 -9.36 -7.70 -16.39
CA GLY A 83 -9.72 -6.39 -15.85
C GLY A 83 -9.65 -6.28 -14.33
N LYS A 84 -9.29 -7.37 -13.63
CA LYS A 84 -9.12 -7.33 -12.17
C LYS A 84 -7.76 -6.75 -11.79
N LYS A 85 -7.67 -6.23 -10.58
CA LYS A 85 -6.43 -5.65 -10.03
C LYS A 85 -5.88 -6.57 -8.95
N LEU A 86 -4.69 -7.13 -9.19
CA LEU A 86 -3.93 -7.80 -8.14
C LEU A 86 -3.21 -6.74 -7.31
N ILE A 87 -3.51 -6.70 -6.01
CA ILE A 87 -2.80 -5.86 -5.06
C ILE A 87 -2.02 -6.74 -4.07
N THR A 88 -0.78 -6.36 -3.76
CA THR A 88 -0.01 -6.94 -2.66
C THR A 88 0.18 -5.90 -1.56
N VAL A 89 -0.41 -6.15 -0.39
CA VAL A 89 -0.50 -5.21 0.74
C VAL A 89 0.02 -5.85 2.03
N PRO A 90 0.47 -5.09 3.05
CA PRO A 90 0.85 -5.68 4.33
C PRO A 90 -0.38 -6.25 5.05
N ALA A 91 -0.19 -7.37 5.73
CA ALA A 91 -1.11 -7.85 6.75
C ALA A 91 -1.00 -6.91 7.97
N LEU A 92 -1.99 -6.04 8.15
CA LEU A 92 -2.06 -5.14 9.31
C LEU A 92 -2.58 -5.85 10.56
N PHE A 93 -3.24 -7.00 10.40
CA PHE A 93 -3.81 -7.81 11.47
C PHE A 93 -3.42 -9.28 11.29
N GLU A 94 -3.23 -10.00 12.39
CA GLU A 94 -2.99 -11.46 12.39
C GLU A 94 -4.25 -12.26 11.97
N LYS A 95 -5.41 -11.61 11.89
CA LYS A 95 -6.66 -12.19 11.43
C LYS A 95 -7.09 -11.59 10.09
N GLN A 96 -7.75 -12.42 9.28
CA GLN A 96 -8.36 -11.97 8.04
C GLN A 96 -9.43 -10.93 8.37
N PRO A 97 -9.38 -9.74 7.77
CA PRO A 97 -10.31 -8.69 8.13
C PRO A 97 -11.73 -9.01 7.64
N THR A 98 -12.74 -8.62 8.42
CA THR A 98 -14.14 -8.70 8.01
C THR A 98 -14.62 -7.34 7.49
N PHE A 99 -15.01 -7.30 6.22
CA PHE A 99 -15.58 -6.10 5.61
C PHE A 99 -17.07 -6.01 5.94
N ASN A 100 -17.52 -4.82 6.31
CA ASN A 100 -18.93 -4.55 6.61
C ASN A 100 -19.86 -4.53 5.36
N GLY A 101 -19.35 -4.92 4.17
CA GLY A 101 -20.11 -4.95 2.91
C GLY A 101 -20.28 -3.60 2.21
N SER A 102 -19.75 -2.49 2.75
CA SER A 102 -19.89 -1.15 2.17
C SER A 102 -18.95 -0.85 0.99
N ILE A 103 -17.96 -1.71 0.75
CA ILE A 103 -16.96 -1.55 -0.31
C ILE A 103 -17.05 -2.71 -1.28
N ASP A 104 -17.18 -2.40 -2.57
CA ASP A 104 -17.07 -3.39 -3.63
C ASP A 104 -15.59 -3.75 -3.87
N LEU A 105 -15.26 -5.01 -3.58
CA LEU A 105 -13.92 -5.58 -3.75
C LEU A 105 -13.88 -6.60 -4.90
N SER A 106 -14.97 -6.76 -5.65
CA SER A 106 -15.09 -7.79 -6.70
C SER A 106 -14.05 -7.66 -7.82
N GLY A 107 -13.60 -6.43 -8.07
CA GLY A 107 -12.52 -6.12 -9.01
C GLY A 107 -11.10 -6.29 -8.45
N LEU A 108 -10.94 -6.67 -7.18
CA LEU A 108 -9.64 -6.77 -6.51
C LEU A 108 -9.27 -8.22 -6.19
N VAL A 109 -8.03 -8.59 -6.47
CA VAL A 109 -7.39 -9.81 -5.96
C VAL A 109 -6.37 -9.38 -4.93
N ILE A 110 -6.61 -9.67 -3.65
CA ILE A 110 -5.78 -9.19 -2.55
C ILE A 110 -4.78 -10.28 -2.14
N LYS A 111 -3.49 -9.97 -2.25
CA LYS A 111 -2.39 -10.74 -1.68
C LYS A 111 -1.88 -9.98 -0.45
N THR A 112 -1.84 -10.66 0.70
CA THR A 112 -1.22 -10.10 1.90
C THR A 112 0.20 -10.63 2.08
N TYR A 113 1.09 -9.76 2.57
CA TYR A 113 2.42 -10.13 3.06
C TYR A 113 2.59 -9.74 4.52
N TYR A 114 3.34 -10.51 5.30
CA TYR A 114 3.60 -10.16 6.70
C TYR A 114 4.81 -9.23 6.77
N PRO A 115 4.69 -8.02 7.34
CA PRO A 115 5.72 -6.99 7.19
C PRO A 115 7.02 -7.23 8.00
N ASP A 116 7.11 -8.27 8.82
CA ASP A 116 8.26 -8.57 9.70
C ASP A 116 8.76 -7.32 10.46
N GLY A 117 7.84 -6.66 11.18
CA GLY A 117 8.14 -5.38 11.84
C GLY A 117 8.46 -4.24 10.87
N PHE A 118 7.86 -4.26 9.68
CA PHE A 118 8.08 -3.31 8.58
C PHE A 118 9.53 -3.26 8.09
N LYS A 119 10.18 -4.43 8.05
CA LYS A 119 11.57 -4.57 7.58
C LYS A 119 11.68 -5.16 6.18
N LYS A 120 10.59 -5.67 5.61
CA LYS A 120 10.61 -6.19 4.24
C LYS A 120 11.02 -5.10 3.26
N THR A 121 12.00 -5.44 2.43
CA THR A 121 12.48 -4.57 1.36
C THR A 121 11.47 -4.55 0.21
N PRO A 122 11.51 -3.55 -0.69
CA PRO A 122 10.64 -3.59 -1.87
C PRO A 122 10.92 -4.83 -2.73
N GLN A 123 12.16 -5.34 -2.75
CA GLN A 123 12.54 -6.58 -3.45
C GLN A 123 11.81 -7.81 -2.88
N ASP A 124 11.68 -7.91 -1.55
CA ASP A 124 11.00 -9.03 -0.91
C ASP A 124 9.51 -9.04 -1.25
N VAL A 125 8.87 -7.87 -1.17
CA VAL A 125 7.44 -7.73 -1.47
C VAL A 125 7.17 -7.91 -2.97
N TYR A 126 8.10 -7.44 -3.83
CA TYR A 126 8.01 -7.65 -5.28
C TYR A 126 8.03 -9.15 -5.63
N LYS A 127 8.90 -9.94 -5.00
CA LYS A 127 8.92 -11.41 -5.18
C LYS A 127 7.58 -12.05 -4.80
N GLU A 128 6.97 -11.61 -3.70
CA GLU A 128 5.64 -12.08 -3.32
C GLU A 128 4.56 -11.71 -4.33
N HIS A 129 4.64 -10.50 -4.90
CA HIS A 129 3.73 -10.05 -5.94
C HIS A 129 3.89 -10.88 -7.23
N LEU A 130 5.13 -11.09 -7.68
CA LEU A 130 5.43 -11.93 -8.85
C LEU A 130 4.94 -13.37 -8.67
N ASN A 131 5.12 -13.94 -7.48
CA ASN A 131 4.61 -15.28 -7.17
C ASN A 131 3.08 -15.35 -7.29
N ALA A 132 2.37 -14.28 -6.90
CA ALA A 132 0.92 -14.19 -7.04
C ALA A 132 0.46 -13.97 -8.50
N LEU A 133 1.37 -13.52 -9.38
CA LEU A 133 1.13 -13.35 -10.82
C LEU A 133 1.37 -14.62 -11.64
N ILE A 134 1.97 -15.67 -11.08
CA ILE A 134 2.25 -16.92 -11.81
C ILE A 134 0.95 -17.48 -12.42
N GLY A 135 0.98 -17.76 -13.72
CA GLY A 135 -0.16 -18.26 -14.48
C GLY A 135 -1.25 -17.23 -14.79
N LYS A 136 -1.04 -15.94 -14.47
CA LYS A 136 -1.95 -14.85 -14.80
C LYS A 136 -1.44 -14.04 -15.99
N LYS A 137 -2.37 -13.61 -16.84
CA LYS A 137 -2.07 -12.65 -17.91
C LYS A 137 -2.09 -11.24 -17.34
N ILE A 138 -1.05 -10.45 -17.58
CA ILE A 138 -0.95 -9.06 -17.14
C ILE A 138 -1.43 -8.14 -18.28
N CYS A 139 -2.20 -7.11 -17.94
CA CYS A 139 -2.60 -6.06 -18.87
C CYS A 139 -1.42 -5.13 -19.15
N ASN A 140 -1.31 -4.62 -20.38
CA ASN A 140 -0.23 -3.71 -20.77
C ASN A 140 -0.69 -2.23 -20.84
N ASP A 141 -1.82 -1.89 -20.21
CA ASP A 141 -2.28 -0.51 -20.09
C ASP A 141 -1.50 0.22 -18.99
N LYS A 142 -0.40 0.87 -19.38
CA LYS A 142 0.46 1.61 -18.46
C LYS A 142 -0.21 2.88 -17.92
N ASP A 143 -1.04 3.54 -18.73
CA ASP A 143 -1.70 4.79 -18.35
C ASP A 143 -2.85 4.51 -17.37
N GLY A 144 -3.59 3.42 -17.61
CA GLY A 144 -4.55 2.86 -16.65
C GLY A 144 -3.88 2.53 -15.32
N LEU A 145 -2.81 1.72 -15.37
CA LEU A 145 -2.07 1.31 -14.19
C LEU A 145 -1.49 2.50 -13.40
N SER A 146 -0.94 3.52 -14.08
CA SER A 146 -0.42 4.73 -13.45
C SER A 146 -1.51 5.48 -12.67
N ARG A 147 -2.68 5.71 -13.29
CA ARG A 147 -3.82 6.35 -12.63
C ARG A 147 -4.29 5.55 -11.42
N ASP A 148 -4.40 4.24 -11.56
CA ASP A 148 -4.84 3.38 -10.45
C ASP A 148 -3.83 3.33 -9.31
N LEU A 149 -2.54 3.43 -9.62
CA LEU A 149 -1.48 3.45 -8.62
C LEU A 149 -1.54 4.75 -7.79
N LEU A 150 -1.76 5.90 -8.42
CA LEU A 150 -1.89 7.19 -7.73
C LEU A 150 -3.07 7.20 -6.74
N GLU A 151 -4.19 6.58 -7.12
CA GLU A 151 -5.40 6.46 -6.30
C GLU A 151 -5.32 5.35 -5.23
N LEU A 152 -4.36 4.44 -5.35
CA LEU A 152 -4.24 3.26 -4.51
C LEU A 152 -4.15 3.58 -3.00
N PRO A 153 -3.40 4.60 -2.54
CA PRO A 153 -3.33 4.92 -1.12
C PRO A 153 -4.67 5.44 -0.56
N LYS A 154 -5.39 6.28 -1.33
CA LYS A 154 -6.72 6.79 -0.95
C LYS A 154 -7.73 5.65 -0.85
N LYS A 155 -7.83 4.81 -1.89
CA LYS A 155 -8.67 3.59 -1.89
C LYS A 155 -8.28 2.64 -0.76
N GLY A 156 -6.98 2.49 -0.51
CA GLY A 156 -6.45 1.72 0.61
C GLY A 156 -6.97 2.21 1.96
N ILE A 157 -6.94 3.53 2.22
CA ILE A 157 -7.52 4.12 3.44
C ILE A 157 -9.01 3.79 3.56
N GLU A 158 -9.77 3.85 2.48
CA GLU A 158 -11.20 3.51 2.52
C GLU A 158 -11.41 2.04 2.88
N ILE A 159 -10.64 1.13 2.27
CA ILE A 159 -10.60 -0.30 2.62
C ILE A 159 -10.28 -0.48 4.11
N LEU A 160 -9.30 0.27 4.64
CA LEU A 160 -8.96 0.23 6.07
C LEU A 160 -10.10 0.70 6.97
N LYS A 161 -10.84 1.74 6.57
CA LYS A 161 -11.99 2.26 7.34
C LYS A 161 -13.18 1.29 7.34
N ALA A 162 -13.31 0.45 6.30
CA ALA A 162 -14.37 -0.56 6.23
C ALA A 162 -14.08 -1.84 7.03
N TYR A 163 -12.86 -1.97 7.58
CA TYR A 163 -12.49 -3.08 8.46
C TYR A 163 -13.16 -2.98 9.84
N ARG A 164 -13.65 -4.13 10.32
CA ARG A 164 -14.11 -4.37 11.69
C ARG A 164 -13.22 -5.39 12.39
#